data_AF-A0A3M5RSQ1-F1
#
_entry.id   AF-A0A3M5RSQ1-F1
#
_cell.length_a   1.000
_cell.length_b   1.000
_cell.length_c   1.000
_cell.angle_alpha   90.00
_cell.angle_beta   90.00
_cell.angle_gamma   90.00
#
_symmetry.space_group_name_H-M   'P 1'
#
loop_
_entity.id
_entity.type
_entity.pdbx_description
1 polymer ?
#
loop_
_entity_poly.entity_id
_entity_poly.type
_entity_poly.pdbx_seq_one_letter_code
_entity_poly.pdbx_strand_id
1 'polypeptide(L)'
;MALQSVIREPIVQGIDLKLSMQMLKKSSLIPSDLTDTLLLVGSGWDDYSFKTSFTVMHFGPDAKKTELGTTKIGYKDQQHGWTSEKFSTKNISLSDDFFSLGQDVDFYRKLQGGLSADAALAVLQALKDVIADPQRLEDVKNEQVFRESLMRNVSWSVIRDQFKRVLAGKPELTSFHFSYQTNGDEQRAGVDVSFKVTPHSLPSTNVHVLIGRNGVGKTTILNDMVETILSDTTGRPHCGKFLIYDSLGSEPMPTDYFSSVVSVSFSAFDPFLFPADQPDRSKGVAYFYVGMQSPGEGPGKRPPKTTEALTEDFITSLESCFRVCLK
;
A
#
# COMPACT_ATOMS: atom_id res chain seq x y z
N MET A 1 -31.14 32.03 7.18
CA MET A 1 -31.88 31.15 6.25
C MET A 1 -31.03 29.90 6.08
N ALA A 2 -31.21 28.94 6.99
CA ALA A 2 -30.38 27.75 7.11
C ALA A 2 -30.93 26.65 6.20
N LEU A 3 -30.09 26.09 5.34
CA LEU A 3 -30.38 24.88 4.59
C LEU A 3 -29.63 23.72 5.26
N GLN A 4 -30.42 22.85 5.88
CA GLN A 4 -29.99 21.62 6.54
C GLN A 4 -29.25 20.69 5.57
N SER A 5 -28.10 20.22 6.03
CA SER A 5 -27.34 19.09 5.52
C SER A 5 -28.17 17.81 5.57
N VAL A 6 -28.49 17.25 4.42
CA VAL A 6 -29.04 15.89 4.31
C VAL A 6 -27.88 14.91 4.40
N ILE A 7 -27.47 14.61 5.64
CA ILE A 7 -26.82 13.33 5.94
C ILE A 7 -27.99 12.34 6.05
N ARG A 8 -28.14 11.48 5.04
CA ARG A 8 -29.10 10.37 5.15
C ARG A 8 -28.54 9.40 6.20
N GLU A 9 -29.23 9.27 7.32
CA GLU A 9 -29.06 8.16 8.25
C GLU A 9 -29.18 6.83 7.50
N PRO A 10 -28.42 5.78 7.87
CA PRO A 10 -28.56 4.48 7.25
C PRO A 10 -29.92 3.92 7.64
N ILE A 11 -30.81 3.80 6.67
CA ILE A 11 -32.02 3.00 6.80
C ILE A 11 -31.56 1.55 6.91
N VAL A 12 -31.53 1.04 8.14
CA VAL A 12 -31.44 -0.39 8.44
C VAL A 12 -32.78 -1.01 8.03
N GLN A 13 -32.90 -1.34 6.75
CA GLN A 13 -33.87 -2.34 6.29
C GLN A 13 -33.06 -3.57 5.88
N GLY A 14 -33.11 -4.58 6.75
CA GLY A 14 -32.43 -5.85 6.56
C GLY A 14 -32.93 -6.56 5.31
N ILE A 15 -32.11 -6.51 4.26
CA ILE A 15 -32.08 -7.57 3.27
C ILE A 15 -31.15 -8.61 3.88
N ASP A 16 -31.73 -9.72 4.34
CA ASP A 16 -31.00 -10.91 4.76
C ASP A 16 -30.40 -11.57 3.50
N LEU A 17 -29.37 -10.92 2.94
CA LEU A 17 -28.53 -11.49 1.89
C LEU A 17 -27.81 -12.67 2.54
N LYS A 18 -28.35 -13.86 2.29
CA LYS A 18 -27.82 -15.13 2.81
C LYS A 18 -26.55 -15.51 2.06
N LEU A 19 -25.52 -14.68 2.17
CA LEU A 19 -24.20 -14.90 1.60
C LEU A 19 -23.51 -16.00 2.41
N SER A 20 -23.36 -17.19 1.81
CA SER A 20 -22.57 -18.26 2.42
C SER A 20 -21.09 -18.05 2.12
N MET A 21 -20.20 -18.41 3.04
CA MET A 21 -18.75 -18.34 2.80
C MET A 21 -18.12 -19.73 2.85
N GLN A 22 -17.26 -20.03 1.90
CA GLN A 22 -16.61 -21.34 1.75
C GLN A 22 -15.11 -21.15 1.49
N MET A 23 -14.29 -22.13 1.90
CA MET A 23 -12.86 -22.12 1.59
C MET A 23 -12.41 -23.37 0.85
N LEU A 24 -11.56 -23.17 -0.15
CA LEU A 24 -10.75 -24.22 -0.77
C LEU A 24 -9.27 -24.01 -0.47
N LYS A 25 -8.56 -25.12 -0.22
CA LYS A 25 -7.09 -25.11 -0.03
C LYS A 25 -6.33 -24.94 -1.34
N LYS A 26 -6.92 -25.28 -2.50
CA LYS A 26 -6.35 -25.13 -3.85
C LYS A 26 -7.46 -24.82 -4.87
N SER A 27 -7.10 -24.12 -5.94
CA SER A 27 -8.01 -23.60 -6.98
C SER A 27 -8.60 -24.68 -7.92
N SER A 28 -8.15 -25.93 -7.87
CA SER A 28 -8.42 -26.93 -8.91
C SER A 28 -9.85 -27.53 -8.91
N LEU A 29 -10.72 -27.13 -7.98
CA LEU A 29 -12.09 -27.68 -7.85
C LEU A 29 -13.08 -26.58 -7.42
N ILE A 30 -13.14 -25.47 -8.15
CA ILE A 30 -14.20 -24.47 -7.95
C ILE A 30 -15.49 -25.00 -8.57
N PRO A 31 -16.56 -25.27 -7.79
CA PRO A 31 -17.84 -25.72 -8.35
C PRO A 31 -18.45 -24.64 -9.24
N SER A 32 -19.02 -25.03 -10.37
CA SER A 32 -19.58 -24.10 -11.37
C SER A 32 -20.99 -23.61 -11.04
N ASP A 33 -21.62 -24.18 -10.02
CA ASP A 33 -23.02 -24.02 -9.64
C ASP A 33 -23.22 -23.30 -8.30
N LEU A 34 -22.14 -22.69 -7.76
CA LEU A 34 -22.24 -21.86 -6.57
C LEU A 34 -23.12 -20.63 -6.85
N THR A 35 -24.04 -20.36 -5.93
CA THR A 35 -24.91 -19.19 -5.89
C THR A 35 -24.84 -18.58 -4.50
N ASP A 36 -24.99 -17.26 -4.41
CA ASP A 36 -24.94 -16.50 -3.14
C ASP A 36 -23.78 -16.94 -2.23
N THR A 37 -22.60 -17.12 -2.83
CA THR A 37 -21.43 -17.70 -2.17
C THR A 37 -20.20 -16.82 -2.33
N LEU A 38 -19.51 -16.56 -1.22
CA LEU A 38 -18.17 -16.01 -1.18
C LEU A 38 -17.16 -17.15 -1.02
N LEU A 39 -16.34 -17.36 -2.05
CA LEU A 39 -15.33 -18.40 -2.06
C LEU A 39 -13.95 -17.81 -1.77
N LEU A 40 -13.28 -18.36 -0.75
CA LEU A 40 -11.90 -18.08 -0.40
C LEU A 40 -11.01 -19.21 -0.92
N VAL A 41 -10.04 -18.87 -1.77
CA VAL A 41 -9.01 -19.81 -2.20
C VAL A 41 -7.71 -19.44 -1.52
N GLY A 42 -7.27 -20.27 -0.57
CA GLY A 42 -6.01 -20.05 0.13
C GLY A 42 -4.82 -20.14 -0.83
N SER A 43 -3.88 -19.22 -0.69
CA SER A 43 -2.59 -19.28 -1.38
C SER A 43 -1.50 -19.72 -0.41
N GLY A 44 -0.45 -20.38 -0.91
CA GLY A 44 0.69 -20.82 -0.11
C GLY A 44 1.67 -19.71 0.27
N TRP A 45 1.28 -18.44 0.10
CA TRP A 45 2.14 -17.29 0.32
C TRP A 45 2.48 -17.13 1.80
N ASP A 46 3.77 -16.99 2.08
CA ASP A 46 4.33 -16.88 3.42
C ASP A 46 4.91 -15.47 3.62
N ASP A 47 4.30 -14.74 4.56
CA ASP A 47 4.73 -13.42 5.03
C ASP A 47 5.33 -13.56 6.42
N TYR A 48 6.65 -13.78 6.50
CA TYR A 48 7.34 -13.88 7.78
C TYR A 48 6.71 -14.94 8.71
N SER A 49 6.42 -16.12 8.17
CA SER A 49 5.72 -17.23 8.81
C SER A 49 4.20 -17.04 8.98
N PHE A 50 3.62 -15.92 8.55
CA PHE A 50 2.18 -15.74 8.47
C PHE A 50 1.65 -16.13 7.08
N LYS A 51 0.65 -17.01 7.02
CA LYS A 51 -0.01 -17.42 5.78
C LYS A 51 -1.47 -16.99 5.81
N THR A 52 -1.68 -15.76 5.35
CA THR A 52 -2.93 -15.01 5.49
C THR A 52 -3.60 -14.71 4.14
N SER A 53 -2.98 -15.06 3.02
CA SER A 53 -3.40 -14.63 1.67
C SER A 53 -4.48 -15.54 1.06
N PHE A 54 -5.60 -14.94 0.66
CA PHE A 54 -6.74 -15.60 0.01
C PHE A 54 -7.16 -14.87 -1.26
N THR A 55 -7.42 -15.61 -2.34
CA THR A 55 -8.14 -15.08 -3.49
C THR A 55 -9.64 -15.17 -3.22
N VAL A 56 -10.36 -14.07 -3.44
CA VAL A 56 -11.79 -13.93 -3.18
C VAL A 56 -12.56 -13.97 -4.49
N MET A 57 -13.54 -14.87 -4.56
CA MET A 57 -14.49 -14.96 -5.66
C MET A 57 -15.91 -14.87 -5.13
N HIS A 58 -16.71 -13.97 -5.71
CA HIS A 58 -18.13 -13.84 -5.38
C HIS A 58 -18.98 -14.51 -6.46
N PHE A 59 -19.96 -15.29 -6.03
CA PHE A 59 -20.99 -15.90 -6.88
C PHE A 59 -22.34 -15.29 -6.53
N GLY A 60 -22.95 -14.59 -7.48
CA GLY A 60 -24.27 -13.98 -7.31
C GLY A 60 -25.44 -14.98 -7.38
N PRO A 61 -26.68 -14.49 -7.28
CA PRO A 61 -27.89 -15.34 -7.36
C PRO A 61 -28.04 -16.09 -8.69
N ASP A 62 -27.49 -15.54 -9.77
CA ASP A 62 -27.48 -16.09 -11.14
C ASP A 62 -26.24 -16.95 -11.43
N ALA A 63 -25.50 -17.34 -10.40
CA ALA A 63 -24.18 -17.99 -10.50
C ALA A 63 -23.13 -17.15 -11.26
N LYS A 64 -23.36 -15.84 -11.43
CA LYS A 64 -22.35 -14.95 -12.02
C LYS A 64 -21.14 -14.85 -11.11
N LYS A 65 -20.03 -15.39 -11.60
CA LYS A 65 -18.72 -15.32 -10.95
C LYS A 65 -18.10 -13.94 -11.15
N THR A 66 -17.69 -13.32 -10.05
CA THR A 66 -16.86 -12.11 -10.03
C THR A 66 -15.61 -12.38 -9.21
N GLU A 67 -14.44 -12.38 -9.85
CA GLU A 67 -13.15 -12.52 -9.15
C GLU A 67 -12.72 -11.15 -8.62
N LEU A 68 -12.79 -10.98 -7.30
CA LEU A 68 -12.51 -9.71 -6.64
C LEU A 68 -11.00 -9.47 -6.49
N GLY A 69 -10.20 -10.53 -6.34
CA GLY A 69 -8.75 -10.43 -6.22
C GLY A 69 -8.24 -10.98 -4.89
N THR A 70 -7.12 -10.47 -4.40
CA THR A 70 -6.48 -10.98 -3.19
C THR A 70 -6.83 -10.14 -1.96
N THR A 71 -7.24 -10.81 -0.88
CA THR A 71 -7.33 -10.25 0.46
C THR A 71 -6.41 -11.01 1.40
N LYS A 72 -5.93 -10.36 2.45
CA LYS A 72 -5.26 -11.04 3.56
C LYS A 72 -6.16 -11.03 4.79
N ILE A 73 -6.28 -12.18 5.44
CA ILE A 73 -7.14 -12.39 6.62
C ILE A 73 -6.27 -12.82 7.80
N GLY A 74 -6.35 -12.07 8.89
CA GLY A 74 -5.71 -12.39 10.17
C GLY A 74 -6.73 -12.48 11.31
N TYR A 75 -6.27 -12.87 12.49
CA TYR A 75 -7.05 -12.82 13.73
C TYR A 75 -6.22 -12.25 14.89
N LYS A 76 -6.89 -11.79 15.95
CA LYS A 76 -6.23 -11.23 17.15
C LYS A 76 -5.27 -12.22 17.79
N ASP A 77 -4.12 -11.72 18.25
CA ASP A 77 -3.07 -12.50 18.90
C ASP A 77 -2.55 -13.69 18.06
N GLN A 78 -2.72 -13.62 16.73
CA GLN A 78 -2.34 -14.70 15.82
C GLN A 78 -0.84 -14.97 15.93
N GLN A 79 -0.52 -16.23 16.25
CA GLN A 79 0.83 -16.77 16.13
C GLN A 79 1.14 -17.14 14.68
N HIS A 80 2.42 -17.32 14.36
CA HIS A 80 2.86 -17.78 13.04
C HIS A 80 2.10 -19.04 12.59
N GLY A 81 1.81 -19.12 11.30
CA GLY A 81 1.08 -20.24 10.69
C GLY A 81 -0.02 -19.81 9.73
N TRP A 82 -0.86 -20.78 9.38
CA TRP A 82 -1.95 -20.58 8.45
C TRP A 82 -3.21 -20.07 9.15
N THR A 83 -3.73 -18.92 8.70
CA THR A 83 -5.06 -18.46 9.12
C THR A 83 -6.12 -19.52 8.81
N SER A 84 -5.93 -20.28 7.72
CA SER A 84 -6.86 -21.31 7.30
C SER A 84 -7.05 -22.48 8.25
N GLU A 85 -6.13 -22.68 9.20
CA GLU A 85 -6.28 -23.72 10.24
C GLU A 85 -7.38 -23.36 11.25
N LYS A 86 -7.79 -22.09 11.31
CA LYS A 86 -8.93 -21.64 12.13
C LYS A 86 -10.27 -21.71 11.41
N PHE A 87 -10.31 -22.10 10.14
CA PHE A 87 -11.56 -22.20 9.37
C PHE A 87 -12.09 -23.63 9.31
N SER A 88 -13.42 -23.78 9.36
CA SER A 88 -14.08 -24.93 8.75
C SER A 88 -14.01 -24.79 7.22
N THR A 89 -13.96 -25.90 6.48
CA THR A 89 -13.87 -25.83 4.99
C THR A 89 -15.19 -25.41 4.33
N LYS A 90 -16.32 -25.59 5.01
CA LYS A 90 -17.67 -25.21 4.55
C LYS A 90 -18.36 -24.33 5.60
N ASN A 91 -19.17 -23.37 5.13
CA ASN A 91 -19.96 -22.45 5.94
C ASN A 91 -19.12 -21.69 6.98
N ILE A 92 -18.09 -21.00 6.49
CA ILE A 92 -17.24 -20.15 7.31
C ILE A 92 -18.06 -18.97 7.81
N SER A 93 -17.96 -18.71 9.11
CA SER A 93 -18.37 -17.45 9.70
C SER A 93 -17.18 -16.91 10.46
N LEU A 94 -16.68 -15.74 10.05
CA LEU A 94 -15.58 -15.08 10.74
C LEU A 94 -16.14 -14.44 12.01
N SER A 95 -15.61 -14.81 13.18
CA SER A 95 -15.90 -14.13 14.43
C SER A 95 -15.35 -12.70 14.43
N ASP A 96 -15.69 -11.91 15.44
CA ASP A 96 -15.21 -10.53 15.57
C ASP A 96 -13.70 -10.43 15.87
N ASP A 97 -13.03 -11.55 16.13
CA ASP A 97 -11.58 -11.61 16.29
C ASP A 97 -10.83 -11.60 14.96
N PHE A 98 -11.52 -11.86 13.85
CA PHE A 98 -10.93 -11.83 12.52
C PHE A 98 -11.01 -10.44 11.90
N PHE A 99 -10.07 -10.17 11.00
CA PHE A 99 -10.01 -8.95 10.22
C PHE A 99 -9.36 -9.22 8.86
N SER A 100 -9.76 -8.46 7.85
CA SER A 100 -9.17 -8.55 6.51
C SER A 100 -8.73 -7.21 5.95
N LEU A 101 -7.80 -7.27 5.00
CA LEU A 101 -7.38 -6.14 4.18
C LEU A 101 -7.18 -6.58 2.72
N GLY A 102 -7.96 -5.99 1.81
CA GLY A 102 -7.72 -6.10 0.36
C GLY A 102 -6.31 -5.65 -0.02
N GLN A 103 -5.66 -6.36 -0.93
CA GLN A 103 -4.21 -6.20 -1.19
C GLN A 103 -3.86 -5.25 -2.34
N ASP A 104 -4.86 -4.75 -3.06
CA ASP A 104 -4.70 -3.79 -4.14
C ASP A 104 -5.98 -2.95 -4.32
N VAL A 105 -5.86 -1.91 -5.15
CA VAL A 105 -6.98 -1.01 -5.44
C VAL A 105 -8.04 -1.69 -6.29
N ASP A 106 -7.62 -2.60 -7.18
CA ASP A 106 -8.50 -3.39 -8.03
C ASP A 106 -9.53 -4.16 -7.20
N PHE A 107 -9.15 -4.67 -6.02
CA PHE A 107 -10.05 -5.35 -5.11
C PHE A 107 -11.27 -4.49 -4.76
N TYR A 108 -11.06 -3.28 -4.26
CA TYR A 108 -12.15 -2.37 -3.89
C TYR A 108 -12.88 -1.83 -5.12
N ARG A 109 -12.18 -1.61 -6.25
CA ARG A 109 -12.81 -1.16 -7.50
C ARG A 109 -13.76 -2.21 -8.06
N LYS A 110 -13.35 -3.47 -8.11
CA LYS A 110 -14.18 -4.60 -8.58
C LYS A 110 -15.34 -4.86 -7.63
N LEU A 111 -15.13 -4.65 -6.33
CA LEU A 111 -16.20 -4.74 -5.34
C LEU A 111 -17.27 -3.67 -5.57
N GLN A 112 -16.89 -2.40 -5.79
CA GLN A 112 -17.82 -1.30 -6.07
C GLN A 112 -18.44 -1.35 -7.47
N GLY A 113 -17.68 -1.69 -8.51
CA GLY A 113 -18.13 -1.67 -9.90
C GLY A 113 -18.72 -2.99 -10.40
N GLY A 114 -18.41 -4.10 -9.75
CA GLY A 114 -18.81 -5.45 -10.17
C GLY A 114 -20.00 -6.04 -9.40
N LEU A 115 -20.38 -5.44 -8.26
CA LEU A 115 -21.45 -5.91 -7.38
C LEU A 115 -22.48 -4.80 -7.13
N SER A 116 -23.68 -5.17 -6.67
CA SER A 116 -24.62 -4.20 -6.10
C SER A 116 -24.08 -3.66 -4.77
N ALA A 117 -24.55 -2.49 -4.34
CA ALA A 117 -24.13 -1.88 -3.08
C ALA A 117 -24.36 -2.81 -1.88
N ASP A 118 -25.49 -3.52 -1.84
CA ASP A 118 -25.82 -4.45 -0.76
C ASP A 118 -24.90 -5.69 -0.78
N ALA A 119 -24.61 -6.25 -1.96
CA ALA A 119 -23.70 -7.39 -2.08
C ALA A 119 -22.25 -7.00 -1.73
N ALA A 120 -21.81 -5.83 -2.18
CA ALA A 120 -20.53 -5.24 -1.81
C ALA A 120 -20.38 -5.10 -0.28
N LEU A 121 -21.39 -4.56 0.39
CA LEU A 121 -21.42 -4.42 1.84
C LEU A 121 -21.41 -5.79 2.55
N ALA A 122 -22.23 -6.74 2.08
CA ALA A 122 -22.29 -8.09 2.63
C ALA A 122 -20.94 -8.81 2.52
N VAL A 123 -20.22 -8.66 1.40
CA VAL A 123 -18.88 -9.21 1.21
C VAL A 123 -17.90 -8.60 2.22
N LEU A 124 -17.87 -7.27 2.37
CA LEU A 124 -16.95 -6.60 3.30
C LEU A 124 -17.22 -6.98 4.76
N GLN A 125 -18.50 -7.09 5.14
CA GLN A 125 -18.91 -7.53 6.47
C GLN A 125 -18.53 -8.99 6.73
N ALA A 126 -18.76 -9.88 5.75
CA ALA A 126 -18.39 -11.30 5.85
C ALA A 126 -16.87 -11.49 6.00
N LEU A 127 -16.07 -10.67 5.30
CA LEU A 127 -14.61 -10.69 5.39
C LEU A 127 -14.03 -10.00 6.63
N LYS A 128 -14.86 -9.26 7.40
CA LYS A 128 -14.41 -8.40 8.50
C LYS A 128 -13.38 -7.36 8.01
N ASP A 129 -13.68 -6.71 6.89
CA ASP A 129 -12.76 -5.77 6.25
C ASP A 129 -12.50 -4.51 7.11
N VAL A 130 -11.24 -4.10 7.19
CA VAL A 130 -10.80 -2.96 8.01
C VAL A 130 -11.02 -1.60 7.32
N ILE A 131 -11.19 -1.56 6.00
CA ILE A 131 -11.49 -0.30 5.29
C ILE A 131 -12.96 0.07 5.46
N ALA A 132 -13.84 -0.94 5.43
CA ALA A 132 -15.27 -0.77 5.65
C ALA A 132 -15.64 -0.43 7.11
N ASP A 133 -14.80 -0.79 8.07
CA ASP A 133 -15.02 -0.59 9.50
C ASP A 133 -13.82 0.13 10.15
N PRO A 134 -13.88 1.46 10.30
CA PRO A 134 -12.81 2.24 10.90
C PRO A 134 -12.49 1.86 12.35
N GLN A 135 -13.46 1.36 13.12
CA GLN A 135 -13.23 0.94 14.50
C GLN A 135 -12.37 -0.33 14.52
N ARG A 136 -12.69 -1.31 13.65
CA ARG A 136 -11.88 -2.52 13.50
C ARG A 136 -10.43 -2.19 13.12
N LEU A 137 -10.22 -1.24 12.21
CA LEU A 137 -8.86 -0.81 11.84
C LEU A 137 -8.08 -0.28 13.05
N GLU A 138 -8.72 0.53 13.88
CA GLU A 138 -8.10 1.09 15.08
C GLU A 138 -7.76 0.01 16.12
N ASP A 139 -8.64 -0.98 16.27
CA ASP A 139 -8.45 -2.09 17.20
C ASP A 139 -7.27 -3.01 16.78
N VAL A 140 -7.07 -3.22 15.47
CA VAL A 140 -6.13 -4.24 14.95
C VAL A 140 -4.80 -3.66 14.45
N LYS A 141 -4.64 -2.34 14.32
CA LYS A 141 -3.43 -1.71 13.77
C LYS A 141 -2.12 -2.06 14.49
N ASN A 142 -2.23 -2.53 15.73
CA ASN A 142 -1.09 -2.90 16.56
C ASN A 142 -0.81 -4.41 16.58
N GLU A 143 -1.69 -5.23 15.98
CA GLU A 143 -1.50 -6.67 15.84
C GLU A 143 -0.26 -6.98 14.99
N GLN A 144 0.55 -7.94 15.43
CA GLN A 144 1.78 -8.32 14.72
C GLN A 144 1.46 -8.83 13.31
N VAL A 145 0.45 -9.72 13.18
CA VAL A 145 0.01 -10.23 11.87
C VAL A 145 -0.49 -9.12 10.95
N PHE A 146 -1.10 -8.06 11.49
CA PHE A 146 -1.56 -6.94 10.68
C PHE A 146 -0.38 -6.19 10.06
N ARG A 147 0.62 -5.83 10.88
CA ARG A 147 1.79 -5.08 10.46
C ARG A 147 2.72 -5.88 9.54
N GLU A 148 3.03 -7.11 9.91
CA GLU A 148 4.03 -7.93 9.21
C GLU A 148 3.45 -8.61 7.96
N SER A 149 2.17 -8.99 7.98
CA SER A 149 1.53 -9.72 6.88
C SER A 149 0.57 -8.85 6.09
N LEU A 150 -0.52 -8.35 6.68
CA LEU A 150 -1.58 -7.64 5.94
C LEU A 150 -1.07 -6.36 5.28
N MET A 151 -0.23 -5.60 5.99
CA MET A 151 0.38 -4.34 5.53
C MET A 151 1.69 -4.51 4.76
N ARG A 152 2.20 -5.73 4.56
CA ARG A 152 3.51 -5.95 3.91
C ARG A 152 3.66 -5.17 2.61
N ASN A 153 2.60 -5.16 1.79
CA ASN A 153 2.56 -4.50 0.48
C ASN A 153 1.68 -3.25 0.46
N VAL A 154 1.09 -2.86 1.60
CA VAL A 154 0.09 -1.79 1.70
C VAL A 154 0.50 -0.79 2.77
N SER A 155 0.69 0.48 2.40
CA SER A 155 1.02 1.54 3.36
C SER A 155 -0.21 2.11 4.06
N TRP A 156 0.02 2.84 5.15
CA TRP A 156 -1.04 3.60 5.84
C TRP A 156 -1.75 4.62 4.94
N SER A 157 -1.01 5.33 4.08
CA SER A 157 -1.60 6.25 3.09
C SER A 157 -2.52 5.54 2.10
N VAL A 158 -2.16 4.36 1.61
CA VAL A 158 -3.02 3.58 0.72
C VAL A 158 -4.32 3.19 1.43
N ILE A 159 -4.25 2.73 2.68
CA ILE A 159 -5.41 2.40 3.53
C ILE A 159 -6.31 3.62 3.75
N ARG A 160 -5.74 4.75 4.16
CA ARG A 160 -6.49 5.94 4.56
C ARG A 160 -7.07 6.70 3.39
N ASP A 161 -6.34 6.80 2.29
CA ASP A 161 -6.72 7.65 1.17
C ASP A 161 -7.27 6.81 0.03
N GLN A 162 -6.47 5.90 -0.52
CA GLN A 162 -6.79 5.27 -1.79
C GLN A 162 -7.92 4.23 -1.66
N PHE A 163 -7.80 3.29 -0.72
CA PHE A 163 -8.80 2.25 -0.53
C PHE A 163 -10.14 2.83 -0.06
N LYS A 164 -10.13 3.73 0.93
CA LYS A 164 -11.36 4.42 1.36
C LYS A 164 -12.00 5.24 0.24
N ARG A 165 -11.20 5.95 -0.58
CA ARG A 165 -11.70 6.74 -1.71
C ARG A 165 -12.37 5.86 -2.76
N VAL A 166 -11.70 4.80 -3.19
CA VAL A 166 -12.23 3.88 -4.22
C VAL A 166 -13.44 3.11 -3.70
N LEU A 167 -13.41 2.68 -2.43
CA LEU A 167 -14.57 2.06 -1.80
C LEU A 167 -15.77 3.02 -1.71
N ALA A 168 -15.54 4.32 -1.58
CA ALA A 168 -16.58 5.36 -1.64
C ALA A 168 -16.99 5.75 -3.08
N GLY A 169 -16.56 5.00 -4.10
CA GLY A 169 -16.92 5.24 -5.51
C GLY A 169 -16.21 6.42 -6.17
N LYS A 170 -15.16 6.96 -5.55
CA LYS A 170 -14.36 8.06 -6.11
C LYS A 170 -13.22 7.51 -7.01
N PRO A 171 -12.67 8.32 -7.93
CA PRO A 171 -11.61 7.88 -8.85
C PRO A 171 -10.36 7.34 -8.13
N GLU A 172 -9.72 6.34 -8.73
CA GLU A 172 -8.51 5.68 -8.22
C GLU A 172 -7.26 6.56 -8.29
N LEU A 173 -7.03 7.20 -9.43
CA LEU A 173 -5.84 8.01 -9.62
C LEU A 173 -6.02 9.34 -8.91
N THR A 174 -5.18 9.57 -7.92
CA THR A 174 -5.05 10.86 -7.26
C THR A 174 -4.15 11.77 -8.06
N SER A 175 -4.64 12.98 -8.32
CA SER A 175 -3.74 14.09 -8.61
C SER A 175 -2.82 14.33 -7.42
N PHE A 176 -1.53 14.47 -7.69
CA PHE A 176 -0.57 14.91 -6.68
C PHE A 176 -0.15 16.32 -7.01
N HIS A 177 -0.19 17.21 -6.02
CA HIS A 177 0.30 18.57 -6.15
C HIS A 177 1.02 18.97 -4.87
N PHE A 178 2.35 18.93 -4.94
CA PHE A 178 3.21 19.25 -3.79
C PHE A 178 4.44 20.02 -4.25
N SER A 179 5.09 20.72 -3.33
CA SER A 179 6.39 21.35 -3.57
C SER A 179 7.39 20.97 -2.49
N TYR A 180 8.66 20.98 -2.87
CA TYR A 180 9.78 20.94 -1.95
C TYR A 180 10.42 22.33 -1.89
N GLN A 181 10.60 22.85 -0.67
CA GLN A 181 11.16 24.17 -0.42
C GLN A 181 12.31 24.13 0.57
N THR A 182 13.41 24.80 0.26
CA THR A 182 14.50 25.10 1.22
C THR A 182 14.93 26.55 1.09
N ASN A 183 15.26 27.18 2.22
CA ASN A 183 15.64 28.59 2.28
C ASN A 183 17.08 28.84 1.81
N GLY A 184 17.86 27.78 1.54
CA GLY A 184 19.30 27.90 1.28
C GLY A 184 20.08 28.30 2.53
N ASP A 185 21.39 28.47 2.37
CA ASP A 185 22.33 28.94 3.39
C ASP A 185 23.39 29.84 2.73
N GLU A 186 24.43 30.25 3.47
CA GLU A 186 25.52 31.10 2.93
C GLU A 186 26.24 30.48 1.73
N GLN A 187 26.17 29.14 1.55
CA GLN A 187 26.84 28.40 0.49
C GLN A 187 25.88 27.83 -0.57
N ARG A 188 24.58 27.76 -0.28
CA ARG A 188 23.57 27.14 -1.14
C ARG A 188 22.39 28.07 -1.39
N ALA A 189 21.98 28.19 -2.65
CA ALA A 189 20.75 28.89 -2.98
C ALA A 189 19.52 28.16 -2.43
N GLY A 190 18.50 28.92 -2.05
CA GLY A 190 17.17 28.38 -1.78
C GLY A 190 16.59 27.72 -3.03
N VAL A 191 15.75 26.72 -2.81
CA VAL A 191 15.14 25.92 -3.87
C VAL A 191 13.65 25.85 -3.59
N ASP A 192 12.83 26.08 -4.63
CA ASP A 192 11.39 25.84 -4.62
C ASP A 192 11.04 25.07 -5.89
N VAL A 193 10.69 23.79 -5.75
CA VAL A 193 10.31 22.91 -6.87
C VAL A 193 8.92 22.36 -6.63
N SER A 194 8.02 22.58 -7.59
CA SER A 194 6.66 22.06 -7.58
C SER A 194 6.52 20.84 -8.50
N PHE A 195 5.78 19.85 -8.01
CA PHE A 195 5.45 18.61 -8.68
C PHE A 195 3.94 18.52 -8.81
N LYS A 196 3.44 18.48 -10.06
CA LYS A 196 2.02 18.39 -10.38
C LYS A 196 1.77 17.23 -11.33
N VAL A 197 1.12 16.19 -10.81
CA VAL A 197 0.72 15.00 -11.55
C VAL A 197 -0.78 15.06 -11.81
N THR A 198 -1.15 15.05 -13.08
CA THR A 198 -2.54 14.99 -13.55
C THR A 198 -2.83 13.57 -14.05
N PRO A 199 -3.70 12.82 -13.36
CA PRO A 199 -4.16 11.51 -13.80
C PRO A 199 -4.64 11.49 -15.25
N HIS A 200 -4.33 10.42 -15.97
CA HIS A 200 -4.74 10.20 -17.36
C HIS A 200 -4.31 11.29 -18.36
N SER A 201 -3.39 12.19 -17.99
CA SER A 201 -2.87 13.19 -18.92
C SER A 201 -2.12 12.52 -20.08
N LEU A 202 -2.26 13.09 -21.27
CA LEU A 202 -1.52 12.69 -22.46
C LEU A 202 -0.78 13.92 -23.00
N PRO A 203 0.57 13.99 -22.90
CA PRO A 203 1.48 13.00 -22.31
C PRO A 203 1.36 12.89 -20.79
N SER A 204 1.92 11.82 -20.21
CA SER A 204 1.89 11.61 -18.75
C SER A 204 2.71 12.67 -18.01
N THR A 205 2.23 13.09 -16.84
CA THR A 205 2.83 14.17 -16.02
C THR A 205 3.53 13.64 -14.77
N ASN A 206 3.75 12.33 -14.68
CA ASN A 206 4.33 11.63 -13.53
C ASN A 206 5.86 11.43 -13.63
N VAL A 207 6.51 12.05 -14.63
CA VAL A 207 7.97 12.00 -14.82
C VAL A 207 8.50 13.43 -14.81
N HIS A 208 9.44 13.69 -13.90
CA HIS A 208 10.10 14.98 -13.75
C HIS A 208 11.60 14.82 -13.97
N VAL A 209 12.22 15.74 -14.71
CA VAL A 209 13.64 15.66 -15.08
C VAL A 209 14.37 16.91 -14.60
N LEU A 210 15.39 16.74 -13.77
CA LEU A 210 16.26 17.81 -13.29
C LEU A 210 17.57 17.83 -14.10
N ILE A 211 17.79 18.89 -14.88
CA ILE A 211 18.94 19.03 -15.78
C ILE A 211 19.76 20.27 -15.39
N GLY A 212 21.08 20.19 -15.53
CA GLY A 212 21.99 21.29 -15.24
C GLY A 212 23.44 20.87 -15.35
N ARG A 213 24.37 21.83 -15.32
CA ARG A 213 25.83 21.58 -15.40
C ARG A 213 26.30 20.65 -14.26
N ASN A 214 27.46 20.03 -14.42
CA ASN A 214 28.05 19.26 -13.33
C ASN A 214 28.40 20.18 -12.15
N GLY A 215 28.21 19.71 -10.92
CA GLY A 215 28.50 20.48 -9.71
C GLY A 215 27.45 21.50 -9.28
N VAL A 216 26.36 21.72 -10.03
CA VAL A 216 25.30 22.70 -9.65
C VAL A 216 24.37 22.24 -8.53
N GLY A 217 24.65 21.11 -7.87
CA GLY A 217 23.87 20.63 -6.72
C GLY A 217 22.65 19.75 -7.05
N LYS A 218 22.53 19.18 -8.26
CA LYS A 218 21.39 18.30 -8.63
C LYS A 218 21.22 17.13 -7.65
N THR A 219 22.29 16.37 -7.41
CA THR A 219 22.30 15.23 -6.48
C THR A 219 22.06 15.69 -5.04
N THR A 220 22.54 16.87 -4.67
CA THR A 220 22.30 17.48 -3.35
C THR A 220 20.81 17.73 -3.13
N ILE A 221 20.12 18.35 -4.09
CA ILE A 221 18.67 18.60 -3.99
C ILE A 221 17.89 17.28 -3.87
N LEU A 222 18.27 16.25 -4.64
CA LEU A 222 17.65 14.93 -4.53
C LEU A 222 17.88 14.29 -3.15
N ASN A 223 19.10 14.36 -2.62
CA ASN A 223 19.42 13.86 -1.28
C ASN A 223 18.63 14.61 -0.20
N ASP A 224 18.59 15.94 -0.26
CA ASP A 224 17.88 16.77 0.72
C ASP A 224 16.37 16.46 0.71
N MET A 225 15.78 16.21 -0.46
CA MET A 225 14.40 15.74 -0.59
C MET A 225 14.20 14.37 0.08
N VAL A 226 15.08 13.40 -0.18
CA VAL A 226 15.01 12.06 0.44
C VAL A 226 15.15 12.16 1.97
N GLU A 227 16.11 12.93 2.47
CA GLU A 227 16.30 13.13 3.92
C GLU A 227 15.11 13.83 4.57
N THR A 228 14.47 14.78 3.89
CA THR A 228 13.26 15.44 4.39
C THR A 228 12.09 14.45 4.49
N ILE A 229 11.90 13.59 3.48
CA ILE A 229 10.85 12.55 3.48
C ILE A 229 11.09 11.53 4.60
N LEU A 230 12.36 11.18 4.87
CA LEU A 230 12.74 10.16 5.83
C LEU A 230 13.14 10.73 7.20
N SER A 231 12.84 12.00 7.46
CA SER A 231 13.30 12.72 8.65
C SER A 231 12.82 12.06 9.95
N ASP A 232 11.54 11.68 10.00
CA ASP A 232 10.95 10.95 11.14
C ASP A 232 11.56 9.55 11.35
N THR A 233 11.90 8.86 10.25
CA THR A 233 12.45 7.50 10.30
C THR A 233 13.93 7.48 10.67
N THR A 234 14.70 8.45 10.19
CA THR A 234 16.16 8.47 10.33
C THR A 234 16.66 9.33 11.48
N GLY A 235 15.84 10.25 11.98
CA GLY A 235 16.21 11.23 13.02
C GLY A 235 17.34 12.17 12.57
N ARG A 236 17.67 12.19 11.29
CA ARG A 236 18.75 13.04 10.75
C ARG A 236 18.23 14.47 10.54
N PRO A 237 19.08 15.49 10.78
CA PRO A 237 18.73 16.85 10.42
C PRO A 237 18.51 16.92 8.91
N HIS A 238 17.38 17.50 8.51
CA HIS A 238 17.03 17.71 7.10
C HIS A 238 17.00 19.20 6.80
N CYS A 239 17.19 19.52 5.52
CA CYS A 239 17.04 20.89 5.02
C CYS A 239 15.75 20.96 4.21
N GLY A 240 14.89 21.94 4.54
CA GLY A 240 13.69 22.22 3.77
C GLY A 240 12.41 21.59 4.32
N LYS A 241 11.35 21.66 3.53
CA LYS A 241 10.00 21.19 3.88
C LYS A 241 9.23 20.81 2.61
N PHE A 242 8.33 19.85 2.75
CA PHE A 242 7.33 19.57 1.73
C PHE A 242 6.02 20.27 2.06
N LEU A 243 5.38 20.84 1.05
CA LEU A 243 4.06 21.43 1.13
C LEU A 243 3.13 20.71 0.15
N ILE A 244 1.89 20.47 0.56
CA ILE A 244 0.83 20.02 -0.33
C ILE A 244 -0.12 21.18 -0.63
N TYR A 245 -0.68 21.19 -1.83
CA TYR A 245 -1.58 22.25 -2.28
C TYR A 245 -2.96 21.68 -2.57
N ASP A 246 -3.98 22.34 -2.00
CA ASP A 246 -5.37 22.05 -2.24
C ASP A 246 -6.15 23.33 -2.62
N SER A 247 -7.48 23.26 -2.63
CA SER A 247 -8.33 24.41 -2.92
C SER A 247 -8.35 25.48 -1.83
N LEU A 248 -7.89 25.16 -0.61
CA LEU A 248 -7.89 26.03 0.57
C LEU A 248 -6.53 26.71 0.79
N GLY A 249 -5.45 26.19 0.21
CA GLY A 249 -4.13 26.83 0.22
C GLY A 249 -2.99 25.81 0.16
N SER A 250 -1.90 26.12 0.87
CA SER A 250 -0.77 25.22 1.07
C SER A 250 -0.66 24.83 2.53
N GLU A 251 -0.48 23.54 2.81
CA GLU A 251 -0.26 23.02 4.15
C GLU A 251 1.01 22.15 4.20
N PRO A 252 1.63 21.98 5.39
CA PRO A 252 2.73 21.05 5.56
C PRO A 252 2.32 19.64 5.13
N MET A 253 3.18 18.97 4.37
CA MET A 253 2.92 17.60 3.93
C MET A 253 2.87 16.64 5.14
N PRO A 254 1.84 15.78 5.24
CA PRO A 254 1.79 14.71 6.24
C PRO A 254 2.96 13.74 6.10
N THR A 255 3.41 13.17 7.20
CA THR A 255 4.62 12.33 7.25
C THR A 255 4.41 10.95 6.62
N ASP A 256 3.16 10.49 6.52
CA ASP A 256 2.75 9.25 5.85
C ASP A 256 2.34 9.45 4.38
N TYR A 257 2.50 10.66 3.82
CA TYR A 257 2.07 10.99 2.47
C TYR A 257 2.72 10.10 1.39
N PHE A 258 4.03 9.85 1.49
CA PHE A 258 4.73 8.92 0.61
C PHE A 258 4.70 7.51 1.19
N SER A 259 4.29 6.52 0.39
CA SER A 259 4.33 5.11 0.80
C SER A 259 5.75 4.53 0.81
N SER A 260 6.60 5.01 -0.10
CA SER A 260 7.95 4.51 -0.30
C SER A 260 8.80 5.46 -1.14
N VAL A 261 10.10 5.46 -0.88
CA VAL A 261 11.13 6.11 -1.70
C VAL A 261 12.10 5.05 -2.22
N VAL A 262 12.35 5.07 -3.53
CA VAL A 262 13.36 4.22 -4.18
C VAL A 262 14.40 5.12 -4.81
N SER A 263 15.63 5.05 -4.30
CA SER A 263 16.76 5.78 -4.88
C SER A 263 17.54 4.85 -5.79
N VAL A 264 17.62 5.20 -7.07
CA VAL A 264 18.35 4.44 -8.09
C VAL A 264 19.58 5.21 -8.52
N SER A 265 20.77 4.61 -8.39
CA SER A 265 22.03 5.19 -8.84
C SER A 265 22.84 4.22 -9.69
N PHE A 266 23.20 4.68 -10.90
CA PHE A 266 24.09 3.96 -11.82
C PHE A 266 25.55 4.40 -11.70
N SER A 267 25.87 5.32 -10.79
CA SER A 267 27.22 5.85 -10.61
C SER A 267 27.77 5.41 -9.26
N ALA A 268 28.94 4.78 -9.25
CA ALA A 268 29.65 4.44 -8.02
C ALA A 268 30.24 5.68 -7.33
N PHE A 269 30.30 6.80 -8.04
CA PHE A 269 30.90 8.04 -7.57
C PHE A 269 29.86 9.07 -7.10
N ASP A 270 28.57 8.78 -7.28
CA ASP A 270 27.53 9.69 -6.81
C ASP A 270 27.47 9.64 -5.28
N PRO A 271 27.58 10.79 -4.59
CA PRO A 271 27.53 10.84 -3.13
C PRO A 271 26.08 10.77 -2.63
N PHE A 272 25.33 9.74 -3.04
CA PHE A 272 23.98 9.53 -2.52
C PHE A 272 24.07 9.18 -1.03
N LEU A 273 23.44 10.00 -0.20
CA LEU A 273 23.27 9.72 1.22
C LEU A 273 21.99 8.91 1.37
N PHE A 274 22.10 7.59 1.30
CA PHE A 274 20.95 6.71 1.51
C PHE A 274 20.92 6.13 2.93
N PRO A 275 19.80 6.09 3.66
CA PRO A 275 19.72 5.27 4.86
C PRO A 275 19.83 3.78 4.52
N ALA A 276 19.88 2.92 5.55
CA ALA A 276 19.72 1.49 5.33
C ALA A 276 18.31 1.20 4.79
N ASP A 277 18.19 0.14 4.00
CA ASP A 277 16.88 -0.30 3.50
C ASP A 277 15.91 -0.55 4.66
N GLN A 278 14.70 -0.02 4.51
CA GLN A 278 13.63 -0.11 5.49
C GLN A 278 12.39 -0.56 4.71
N PRO A 279 12.18 -1.88 4.52
CA PRO A 279 11.08 -2.39 3.71
C PRO A 279 9.73 -2.42 4.44
N ASP A 280 9.75 -2.28 5.76
CA ASP A 280 8.57 -2.44 6.63
C ASP A 280 7.72 -1.16 6.66
N ARG A 281 6.72 -1.12 5.78
CA ARG A 281 5.75 -0.02 5.61
C ARG A 281 4.89 0.27 6.84
N SER A 282 4.92 -0.59 7.87
CA SER A 282 4.21 -0.33 9.13
C SER A 282 4.95 0.69 10.02
N LYS A 283 6.26 0.89 9.79
CA LYS A 283 7.12 1.80 10.56
C LYS A 283 7.26 3.20 9.94
N GLY A 284 6.55 3.48 8.85
CA GLY A 284 6.62 4.76 8.15
C GLY A 284 6.89 4.60 6.65
N VAL A 285 7.51 5.61 6.04
CA VAL A 285 7.88 5.60 4.63
C VAL A 285 8.94 4.52 4.39
N ALA A 286 8.63 3.54 3.55
CA ALA A 286 9.60 2.51 3.19
C ALA A 286 10.74 3.09 2.33
N TYR A 287 11.95 2.61 2.53
CA TYR A 287 13.11 3.07 1.79
C TYR A 287 13.87 1.91 1.15
N PHE A 288 14.25 2.09 -0.12
CA PHE A 288 15.06 1.14 -0.88
C PHE A 288 16.15 1.86 -1.66
N TYR A 289 17.38 1.33 -1.59
CA TYR A 289 18.47 1.76 -2.44
C TYR A 289 18.84 0.71 -3.48
N VAL A 290 18.77 1.11 -4.76
CA VAL A 290 19.21 0.28 -5.90
C VAL A 290 20.41 0.97 -6.56
N GLY A 291 21.61 0.45 -6.32
CA GLY A 291 22.80 1.02 -6.93
C GLY A 291 24.09 0.31 -6.56
N MET A 292 25.20 0.91 -6.96
CA MET A 292 26.54 0.28 -6.91
C MET A 292 27.32 0.51 -5.61
N GLN A 293 26.71 1.09 -4.57
CA GLN A 293 27.37 1.38 -3.30
C GLN A 293 26.83 0.48 -2.19
N SER A 294 27.71 -0.02 -1.33
CA SER A 294 27.29 -0.77 -0.15
C SER A 294 26.85 0.17 0.98
N PRO A 295 25.93 -0.26 1.86
CA PRO A 295 25.68 0.45 3.12
C PRO A 295 27.00 0.58 3.88
N GLY A 296 27.37 1.80 4.24
CA GLY A 296 28.58 2.07 5.05
C GLY A 296 28.23 2.84 6.30
N GLU A 297 29.12 2.78 7.30
CA GLU A 297 29.00 3.37 8.65
C GLU A 297 29.11 4.91 8.67
N GLY A 298 28.63 5.61 7.63
CA GLY A 298 28.53 7.07 7.63
C GLY A 298 28.53 7.73 6.25
N PRO A 299 28.34 9.06 6.22
CA PRO A 299 28.47 9.88 5.01
C PRO A 299 29.89 9.74 4.41
N GLY A 300 29.98 9.43 3.11
CA GLY A 300 31.25 9.42 2.37
C GLY A 300 32.16 8.20 2.54
N LYS A 301 31.77 7.20 3.34
CA LYS A 301 32.52 5.93 3.53
C LYS A 301 31.74 4.73 3.01
N ARG A 302 31.32 4.78 1.75
CA ARG A 302 30.57 3.68 1.12
C ARG A 302 31.37 3.11 -0.03
N PRO A 303 32.00 1.94 0.15
CA PRO A 303 32.72 1.31 -0.94
C PRO A 303 31.74 0.88 -2.03
N PRO A 304 32.20 0.78 -3.29
CA PRO A 304 31.44 0.09 -4.31
C PRO A 304 31.09 -1.34 -3.87
N LYS A 305 29.90 -1.81 -4.26
CA LYS A 305 29.52 -3.21 -4.10
C LYS A 305 30.50 -4.11 -4.85
N THR A 306 30.81 -5.27 -4.28
CA THR A 306 31.59 -6.29 -4.99
C THR A 306 30.73 -6.99 -6.04
N THR A 307 31.36 -7.70 -6.96
CA THR A 307 30.65 -8.50 -7.97
C THR A 307 29.73 -9.53 -7.32
N GLU A 308 30.16 -10.11 -6.20
CA GLU A 308 29.38 -11.09 -5.43
C GLU A 308 28.11 -10.45 -4.87
N ALA A 309 28.23 -9.27 -4.24
CA ALA A 309 27.10 -8.55 -3.69
C ALA A 309 26.09 -8.13 -4.78
N LEU A 310 26.57 -7.66 -5.95
CA LEU A 310 25.70 -7.34 -7.08
C LEU A 310 25.00 -8.58 -7.65
N THR A 311 25.69 -9.73 -7.65
CA THR A 311 25.11 -11.00 -8.09
C THR A 311 24.00 -11.45 -7.14
N GLU A 312 24.22 -11.29 -5.83
CA GLU A 312 23.22 -11.61 -4.80
C GLU A 312 21.98 -10.69 -4.90
N ASP A 313 22.18 -9.38 -5.08
CA ASP A 313 21.08 -8.44 -5.33
C ASP A 313 20.24 -8.84 -6.55
N PHE A 314 20.91 -9.24 -7.64
CA PHE A 314 20.25 -9.69 -8.86
C PHE A 314 19.45 -10.97 -8.64
N ILE A 315 20.03 -11.99 -8.01
CA ILE A 315 19.35 -13.27 -7.73
C ILE A 315 18.13 -13.01 -6.84
N THR A 316 18.28 -12.23 -5.77
CA THR A 316 17.21 -11.89 -4.83
C THR A 316 16.05 -11.18 -5.54
N SER A 317 16.37 -10.20 -6.40
CA SER A 317 15.38 -9.46 -7.19
C SER A 317 14.66 -10.37 -8.18
N LEU A 318 15.40 -11.25 -8.86
CA LEU A 318 14.86 -12.19 -9.85
C LEU A 318 13.92 -13.22 -9.19
N GLU A 319 14.30 -13.77 -8.04
CA GLU A 319 13.43 -14.64 -7.24
C GLU A 319 12.14 -13.92 -6.85
N SER A 320 12.22 -12.65 -6.43
CA SER A 320 11.04 -11.85 -6.11
C SER A 320 10.11 -11.69 -7.32
N CYS A 321 10.66 -11.46 -8.52
CA CYS A 321 9.87 -11.40 -9.75
C CYS A 321 9.16 -12.73 -10.04
N PHE A 322 9.85 -13.86 -9.93
CA PHE A 322 9.25 -15.18 -10.17
C PHE A 322 8.18 -15.55 -9.13
N ARG A 323 8.36 -15.12 -7.89
CA ARG A 323 7.38 -15.28 -6.81
C ARG A 323 6.06 -14.54 -7.09
N VAL A 324 6.10 -13.44 -7.85
CA VAL A 324 4.89 -12.69 -8.26
C VAL A 324 4.23 -13.29 -9.51
N CYS A 325 5.01 -13.90 -10.41
CA CYS A 325 4.53 -14.45 -11.69
C CYS A 325 3.98 -15.89 -11.60
N LEU A 326 4.26 -16.65 -10.54
CA LEU A 326 3.72 -18.01 -10.35
C LEU A 326 2.25 -18.03 -9.84
N LYS A 327 1.46 -17.02 -10.20
CA LYS A 327 0.00 -16.96 -9.96
C LYS A 327 -0.77 -17.83 -10.95
#